data_AF-A0A815NU14-F1
#
_entry.id   AF-A0A815NU14-F1
#
_cell.length_a   1.000
_cell.length_b   1.000
_cell.length_c   1.000
_cell.angle_alpha   90.00
_cell.angle_beta   90.00
_cell.angle_gamma   90.00
#
_symmetry.space_group_name_H-M   'P 1'
#
loop_
_entity.id
_entity.type
_entity.pdbx_description
1 polymer ?
#
loop_
_entity_poly.entity_id
_entity_poly.type
_entity_poly.pdbx_seq_one_letter_code
_entity_poly.pdbx_strand_id
1 'polypeptide(L)'
;MNRSDYIEKLGQILRNRSKFKLLNKNPTVTQQYRYIKPVGSIPARLYGLTKVHKTNVPLRPIVSCIQSYNYRLGKFLVNIVKSIRNSTYSLKNSDAFIRCLKENSSLSIHKMISFNVESLFTNIPVNRTINIIYEKLYWADLILNPIIPEYATKWTHFLYNGNYYDQCDGVSIGTSLAAIFAEVFMANFEEQYISPLLTNGSK
;
A
#
# COMPACT_ATOMS: atom_id res chain seq x y z
N MET A 1 17.20 45.02 -19.08
CA MET A 1 17.04 44.79 -17.62
C MET A 1 18.37 44.34 -17.06
N ASN A 2 18.94 45.10 -16.13
CA ASN A 2 20.20 44.74 -15.49
C ASN A 2 19.95 43.82 -14.27
N ARG A 3 21.01 43.24 -13.69
CA ARG A 3 20.90 42.29 -12.58
C ARG A 3 20.15 42.86 -11.37
N SER A 4 20.40 44.12 -11.05
CA SER A 4 19.79 44.79 -9.89
C SER A 4 18.28 45.00 -10.09
N ASP A 5 17.89 45.50 -11.25
CA ASP A 5 16.48 45.68 -11.65
C ASP A 5 15.73 44.33 -11.67
N TYR A 6 16.37 43.25 -12.11
CA TYR A 6 15.80 41.89 -12.05
C TYR A 6 15.55 41.39 -10.62
N ILE A 7 16.54 41.54 -9.72
CA ILE A 7 16.42 41.12 -8.32
C ILE A 7 15.34 41.93 -7.60
N GLU A 8 15.27 43.23 -7.87
CA GLU A 8 14.26 44.11 -7.27
C GLU A 8 12.84 43.69 -7.69
N LYS A 9 12.62 43.46 -8.99
CA LYS A 9 11.34 42.97 -9.52
C LYS A 9 10.93 41.63 -8.91
N LEU A 10 11.86 40.67 -8.78
CA LEU A 10 11.59 39.41 -8.08
C LEU A 10 11.25 39.63 -6.60
N GLY A 11 11.96 40.54 -5.92
CA GLY A 11 11.68 40.92 -4.54
C GLY A 11 10.27 41.49 -4.37
N GLN A 12 9.82 42.35 -5.29
CA GLN A 12 8.45 42.90 -5.30
C GLN A 12 7.39 41.80 -5.48
N ILE A 13 7.63 40.83 -6.37
CA ILE A 13 6.74 39.68 -6.55
C ILE A 13 6.64 38.85 -5.26
N LEU A 14 7.78 38.51 -4.66
CA LEU A 14 7.86 37.65 -3.46
C LEU A 14 7.37 38.33 -2.17
N ARG A 15 7.20 39.67 -2.15
CA ARG A 15 6.58 40.41 -1.04
C ARG A 15 5.09 40.14 -0.90
N ASN A 16 4.42 39.65 -1.94
CA ASN A 16 2.99 39.32 -1.87
C ASN A 16 2.76 38.12 -0.94
N ARG A 17 2.41 38.38 0.33
CA ARG A 17 2.23 37.36 1.38
C ARG A 17 1.00 36.49 1.21
N SER A 18 0.01 36.89 0.41
CA SER A 18 -1.13 36.03 0.10
C SER A 18 -0.77 34.96 -0.94
N LYS A 19 0.32 35.15 -1.70
CA LYS A 19 0.82 34.20 -2.70
C LYS A 19 2.10 33.47 -2.28
N PHE A 20 2.99 34.13 -1.53
CA PHE A 20 4.32 33.61 -1.24
C PHE A 20 4.64 33.69 0.26
N LYS A 21 5.10 32.56 0.81
CA LYS A 21 5.60 32.44 2.18
C LYS A 21 7.10 32.16 2.15
N LEU A 22 7.88 33.00 2.82
CA LEU A 22 9.30 32.71 3.03
C LEU A 22 9.43 31.60 4.08
N LEU A 23 10.19 30.56 3.76
CA LEU A 23 10.45 29.44 4.66
C LEU A 23 11.79 29.65 5.39
N ASN A 24 11.80 29.42 6.70
CA ASN A 24 13.00 29.60 7.53
C ASN A 24 13.99 28.43 7.44
N LYS A 25 13.60 27.33 6.80
CA LYS A 25 14.42 26.14 6.56
C LYS A 25 14.15 25.63 5.17
N ASN A 26 15.16 25.03 4.54
CA ASN A 26 14.96 24.33 3.28
C ASN A 26 14.13 23.05 3.56
N PRO A 27 12.85 22.96 3.10
CA PRO A 27 11.99 21.83 3.39
C PRO A 27 12.46 20.53 2.71
N THR A 28 13.39 20.62 1.75
CA THR A 28 13.92 19.48 0.98
C THR A 28 15.10 18.76 1.63
N VAL A 29 15.58 19.26 2.78
CA VAL A 29 16.75 18.69 3.48
C VAL A 29 16.36 17.52 4.39
N THR A 30 15.07 17.32 4.67
CA THR A 30 14.64 16.22 5.54
C THR A 30 15.02 14.87 4.93
N GLN A 31 15.50 13.95 5.76
CA GLN A 31 15.89 12.61 5.33
C GLN A 31 14.72 11.87 4.66
N GLN A 32 13.51 12.06 5.18
CA GLN A 32 12.28 11.54 4.59
C GLN A 32 12.05 12.09 3.18
N TYR A 33 12.12 13.41 2.97
CA TYR A 33 11.97 14.00 1.64
C TYR A 33 13.02 13.45 0.67
N ARG A 34 14.29 13.42 1.06
CA ARG A 34 15.37 12.88 0.21
C ARG A 34 15.17 11.41 -0.14
N TYR A 35 14.58 10.63 0.77
CA TYR A 35 14.26 9.23 0.52
C TYR A 35 13.10 9.07 -0.47
N ILE A 36 11.98 9.74 -0.23
CA ILE A 36 10.76 9.59 -1.06
C ILE A 36 10.84 10.32 -2.40
N LYS A 37 11.73 11.32 -2.53
CA LYS A 37 11.92 12.07 -3.77
C LYS A 37 12.25 11.10 -4.92
N PRO A 38 11.47 11.11 -6.01
CA PRO A 38 11.80 10.35 -7.20
C PRO A 38 13.13 10.83 -7.80
N VAL A 39 14.03 9.89 -8.10
CA VAL A 39 15.33 10.16 -8.74
C VAL A 39 15.60 9.07 -9.77
N GLY A 40 15.71 9.45 -11.05
CA GLY A 40 16.05 8.52 -12.14
C GLY A 40 15.02 7.40 -12.34
N SER A 41 13.72 7.70 -12.22
CA SER A 41 12.66 6.69 -12.25
C SER A 41 12.53 6.04 -13.62
N ILE A 42 12.51 4.71 -13.66
CA ILE A 42 12.21 3.91 -14.85
C ILE A 42 10.74 3.48 -14.75
N PRO A 43 9.98 3.42 -15.86
CA PRO A 43 8.64 2.83 -15.85
C PRO A 43 8.68 1.41 -15.25
N ALA A 44 7.66 1.05 -14.47
CA ALA A 44 7.54 -0.33 -14.02
C ALA A 44 7.40 -1.29 -15.22
N ARG A 45 7.65 -2.58 -15.04
CA ARG A 45 7.55 -3.57 -16.14
C ARG A 45 6.62 -4.70 -15.78
N LEU A 46 5.70 -5.02 -16.69
CA LEU A 46 4.83 -6.19 -16.57
C LEU A 46 5.53 -7.42 -17.17
N TYR A 47 5.50 -8.53 -16.42
CA TYR A 47 5.87 -9.85 -16.92
C TYR A 47 5.00 -10.93 -16.26
N GLY A 48 4.88 -12.09 -16.89
CA GLY A 48 4.09 -13.22 -16.38
C GLY A 48 4.98 -14.35 -15.87
N LEU A 49 4.65 -14.92 -14.71
CA LEU A 49 5.22 -16.20 -14.25
C LEU A 49 4.22 -17.33 -14.48
N THR A 50 4.68 -18.46 -15.04
CA THR A 50 3.82 -19.62 -15.29
C THR A 50 3.44 -20.35 -14.00
N LYS A 51 2.15 -20.66 -13.83
CA LYS A 51 1.67 -21.55 -12.76
C LYS A 51 1.67 -22.99 -13.26
N VAL A 52 2.84 -23.62 -13.30
CA VAL A 52 3.06 -24.98 -13.86
C VAL A 52 2.24 -26.08 -13.19
N HIS A 53 1.76 -25.85 -11.97
CA HIS A 53 0.96 -26.79 -11.19
C HIS A 53 -0.56 -26.67 -11.46
N LYS A 54 -1.01 -25.79 -12.36
CA LYS A 54 -2.43 -25.61 -12.69
C LYS A 54 -2.71 -26.03 -14.14
N THR A 55 -3.90 -26.59 -14.37
CA THR A 55 -4.41 -26.90 -15.71
C THR A 55 -4.34 -25.67 -16.61
N ASN A 56 -3.95 -25.85 -17.87
CA ASN A 56 -3.70 -24.79 -18.86
C ASN A 56 -2.53 -23.83 -18.54
N VAL A 57 -1.73 -24.12 -17.51
CA VAL A 57 -0.51 -23.37 -17.14
C VAL A 57 -0.70 -21.84 -17.17
N PRO A 58 -1.72 -21.30 -16.47
CA PRO A 58 -2.04 -19.87 -16.53
C PRO A 58 -0.89 -19.01 -16.01
N LEU A 59 -0.79 -17.78 -16.53
CA LEU A 59 0.20 -16.80 -16.09
C LEU A 59 -0.23 -16.11 -14.79
N ARG A 60 0.76 -15.77 -13.97
CA ARG A 60 0.67 -14.87 -12.82
C ARG A 60 1.30 -13.55 -13.23
N PRO A 61 0.53 -12.49 -13.50
CA PRO A 61 1.10 -11.20 -13.86
C PRO A 61 1.82 -10.59 -12.65
N ILE A 62 2.99 -10.02 -12.90
CA ILE A 62 3.79 -9.27 -11.93
C ILE A 62 4.21 -7.96 -12.57
N VAL A 63 3.91 -6.86 -11.89
CA VAL A 63 4.47 -5.55 -12.20
C VAL A 63 5.66 -5.30 -11.28
N SER A 64 6.87 -5.31 -11.84
CA SER A 64 8.06 -4.93 -11.09
C SER A 64 8.17 -3.42 -11.04
N CYS A 65 7.99 -2.87 -9.84
CA CYS A 65 8.12 -1.45 -9.55
C CYS A 65 9.52 -1.09 -9.05
N ILE A 66 10.53 -1.96 -9.20
CA ILE A 66 11.88 -1.61 -8.75
C ILE A 66 12.36 -0.40 -9.55
N GLN A 67 12.86 0.63 -8.85
CA GLN A 67 13.28 1.92 -9.43
C GLN A 67 12.16 2.72 -10.12
N SER A 68 10.88 2.34 -9.97
CA SER A 68 9.78 3.20 -10.39
C SER A 68 9.61 4.38 -9.43
N TYR A 69 8.91 5.42 -9.91
CA TYR A 69 8.72 6.66 -9.15
C TYR A 69 7.99 6.43 -7.81
N ASN A 70 7.08 5.45 -7.75
CA ASN A 70 6.30 5.12 -6.56
C ASN A 70 6.94 4.06 -5.66
N TYR A 71 8.09 3.48 -6.02
CA TYR A 71 8.71 2.41 -5.24
C TYR A 71 9.06 2.83 -3.81
N ARG A 72 9.78 3.94 -3.67
CA ARG A 72 10.22 4.44 -2.35
C ARG A 72 9.06 5.05 -1.56
N LEU A 73 8.10 5.66 -2.27
CA LEU A 73 6.85 6.13 -1.67
C LEU A 73 6.06 4.96 -1.08
N GLY A 74 5.97 3.84 -1.81
CA GLY A 74 5.35 2.62 -1.33
C GLY A 74 6.05 2.06 -0.10
N LYS A 75 7.39 1.97 -0.09
CA LYS A 75 8.13 1.54 1.11
C LYS A 75 7.91 2.46 2.31
N PHE A 76 7.85 3.76 2.09
CA PHE A 76 7.54 4.73 3.14
C PHE A 76 6.15 4.48 3.72
N LEU A 77 5.14 4.30 2.86
CA LEU A 77 3.77 4.01 3.29
C LEU A 77 3.67 2.66 4.02
N VAL A 78 4.40 1.62 3.59
CA VAL A 78 4.47 0.34 4.32
C VAL A 78 4.87 0.54 5.77
N ASN A 79 5.85 1.40 6.06
CA ASN A 79 6.32 1.62 7.42
C ASN A 79 5.26 2.29 8.30
N ILE A 80 4.50 3.23 7.74
CA ILE A 80 3.37 3.89 8.42
C ILE A 80 2.24 2.89 8.65
N VAL A 81 1.84 2.15 7.62
CA VAL A 81 0.74 1.19 7.75
C VAL A 81 1.10 0.06 8.72
N LYS A 82 2.38 -0.34 8.78
CA LYS A 82 2.86 -1.34 9.75
C LYS A 82 2.69 -0.90 11.21
N SER A 83 2.75 0.38 11.54
CA SER A 83 2.60 0.84 12.93
C SER A 83 1.14 0.87 13.39
N ILE A 84 0.19 0.88 12.45
CA ILE A 84 -1.26 0.90 12.73
C ILE A 84 -1.93 -0.44 12.41
N ARG A 85 -1.17 -1.43 11.92
CA ARG A 85 -1.74 -2.72 11.56
C ARG A 85 -2.08 -3.49 12.83
N ASN A 86 -3.35 -3.84 12.96
CA ASN A 86 -3.85 -4.78 13.96
C ASN A 86 -4.57 -5.89 13.21
N SER A 87 -4.12 -7.13 13.36
CA SER A 87 -4.74 -8.30 12.77
C SER A 87 -5.00 -9.34 13.85
N THR A 88 -6.20 -9.31 14.42
CA THR A 88 -6.61 -10.19 15.51
C THR A 88 -6.55 -11.67 15.10
N TYR A 89 -6.84 -11.99 13.84
CA TYR A 89 -6.96 -13.35 13.33
C TYR A 89 -5.79 -13.80 12.43
N SER A 90 -4.72 -13.01 12.35
CA SER A 90 -3.55 -13.37 11.55
C SER A 90 -2.52 -14.12 12.38
N LEU A 91 -1.93 -15.15 11.77
CA LEU A 91 -0.83 -15.90 12.37
C LEU A 91 0.48 -15.54 11.69
N LYS A 92 1.54 -15.47 12.50
CA LYS A 92 2.87 -15.08 12.03
C LYS A 92 3.45 -16.09 11.03
N ASN A 93 3.24 -17.38 11.27
CA ASN A 93 3.81 -18.47 10.46
C ASN A 93 3.08 -19.79 10.69
N SER A 94 3.46 -20.81 9.91
CA SER A 94 2.96 -22.18 10.02
C SER A 94 3.20 -22.82 11.39
N ASP A 95 4.31 -22.49 12.06
CA ASP A 95 4.63 -23.05 13.39
C ASP A 95 3.69 -22.53 14.47
N ALA A 96 3.29 -21.24 14.39
CA ALA A 96 2.26 -20.68 15.26
C ALA A 96 0.91 -21.33 15.00
N PHE A 97 0.57 -21.62 13.75
CA PHE A 97 -0.63 -22.37 13.39
C PHE A 97 -0.63 -23.78 13.98
N ILE A 98 0.45 -24.54 13.81
CA ILE A 98 0.56 -25.90 14.37
C ILE A 98 0.44 -25.89 15.89
N ARG A 99 1.04 -24.91 16.57
CA ARG A 99 0.89 -24.77 18.04
C ARG A 99 -0.57 -24.51 18.43
N CYS A 100 -1.23 -23.57 17.76
CA CYS A 100 -2.64 -23.28 17.98
C CYS A 100 -3.51 -24.54 17.83
N LEU A 101 -3.25 -25.39 16.82
CA LEU A 101 -3.98 -26.64 16.64
C LEU A 101 -3.72 -27.66 17.75
N LYS A 102 -2.47 -27.77 18.23
CA LYS A 102 -2.10 -28.71 19.29
C LYS A 102 -2.63 -28.32 20.66
N GLU A 103 -2.67 -27.02 20.95
CA GLU A 103 -3.10 -26.47 22.24
C GLU A 103 -4.63 -26.48 22.40
N ASN A 104 -5.39 -26.46 21.30
CA ASN A 104 -6.85 -26.52 21.33
C ASN A 104 -7.38 -27.96 21.24
N SER A 105 -7.39 -28.65 22.39
CA SER A 105 -7.90 -30.03 22.53
C SER A 105 -9.36 -30.21 22.09
N SER A 106 -10.16 -29.14 22.12
CA SER A 106 -11.55 -29.10 21.66
C SER A 106 -11.71 -29.30 20.15
N LEU A 107 -10.66 -29.12 19.35
CA LEU A 107 -10.73 -29.28 17.89
C LEU A 107 -10.93 -30.74 17.46
N SER A 108 -10.66 -31.70 18.34
CA SER A 108 -10.80 -33.15 18.06
C SER A 108 -12.23 -33.59 17.73
N ILE A 109 -13.24 -32.84 18.17
CA ILE A 109 -14.66 -33.11 17.93
C ILE A 109 -15.29 -32.22 16.86
N HIS A 110 -14.51 -31.29 16.28
CA HIS A 110 -14.98 -30.34 15.29
C HIS A 110 -14.48 -30.70 13.88
N LYS A 111 -15.22 -30.27 12.86
CA LYS A 111 -14.77 -30.34 11.47
C LYS A 111 -14.10 -29.03 11.09
N MET A 112 -12.91 -29.13 10.49
CA MET A 112 -12.22 -27.97 9.94
C MET A 112 -12.65 -27.74 8.48
N ILE A 113 -12.96 -26.49 8.17
CA ILE A 113 -13.27 -26.03 6.81
C ILE A 113 -12.20 -25.01 6.42
N SER A 114 -11.65 -25.15 5.21
CA SER A 114 -10.65 -24.23 4.67
C SER A 114 -11.26 -23.43 3.51
N PHE A 115 -11.15 -22.12 3.59
CA PHE A 115 -11.52 -21.20 2.51
C PHE A 115 -10.26 -20.61 1.90
N ASN A 116 -10.25 -20.50 0.56
CA ASN A 116 -9.14 -19.91 -0.17
C ASN A 116 -9.63 -18.71 -1.00
N VAL A 117 -9.03 -17.54 -0.77
CA VAL A 117 -9.34 -16.34 -1.55
C VAL A 117 -8.68 -16.42 -2.92
N GLU A 118 -9.49 -16.27 -3.98
CA GLU A 118 -8.97 -16.25 -5.34
C GLU A 118 -8.43 -14.86 -5.71
N SER A 119 -7.22 -14.85 -6.27
CA SER A 119 -6.60 -13.65 -6.86
C SER A 119 -6.61 -12.42 -5.94
N LEU A 120 -6.35 -12.64 -4.64
CA LEU A 120 -6.42 -11.64 -3.57
C LEU A 120 -5.89 -10.27 -4.00
N PHE A 121 -4.62 -10.19 -4.43
CA PHE A 121 -3.98 -8.90 -4.74
C PHE A 121 -4.68 -8.09 -5.83
N THR A 122 -5.14 -8.72 -6.90
CA THR A 122 -5.80 -8.02 -8.01
C THR A 122 -7.24 -7.64 -7.68
N ASN A 123 -7.82 -8.25 -6.64
CA ASN A 123 -9.21 -8.03 -6.21
C ASN A 123 -9.32 -7.14 -4.96
N ILE A 124 -8.21 -6.62 -4.41
CA ILE A 124 -8.26 -5.69 -3.28
C ILE A 124 -8.84 -4.35 -3.77
N PRO A 125 -9.97 -3.88 -3.22
CA PRO A 125 -10.52 -2.57 -3.55
C PRO A 125 -9.62 -1.48 -2.96
N VAL A 126 -8.83 -0.82 -3.80
CA VAL A 126 -7.79 0.12 -3.35
C VAL A 126 -8.40 1.29 -2.59
N ASN A 127 -9.48 1.88 -3.11
CA ASN A 127 -10.19 2.99 -2.46
C ASN A 127 -10.66 2.65 -1.05
N ARG A 128 -11.31 1.50 -0.90
CA ARG A 128 -11.81 1.03 0.40
C ARG A 128 -10.64 0.79 1.37
N THR A 129 -9.55 0.20 0.88
CA THR A 129 -8.36 -0.05 1.69
C THR A 129 -7.70 1.26 2.16
N ILE A 130 -7.63 2.27 1.28
CA ILE A 130 -7.13 3.60 1.63
C ILE A 130 -8.00 4.25 2.72
N ASN A 131 -9.33 4.14 2.62
CA ASN A 131 -10.24 4.67 3.65
C ASN A 131 -10.03 3.99 5.01
N ILE A 132 -9.90 2.65 5.03
CA ILE A 132 -9.58 1.90 6.25
C ILE A 132 -8.25 2.36 6.87
N ILE A 133 -7.24 2.62 6.04
CA ILE A 133 -5.95 3.15 6.51
C ILE A 133 -6.15 4.53 7.16
N TYR A 134 -6.92 5.43 6.54
CA TYR A 134 -7.19 6.75 7.12
C TYR A 134 -7.96 6.70 8.43
N GLU A 135 -8.96 5.82 8.54
CA GLU A 135 -9.66 5.59 9.80
C GLU A 135 -8.68 5.14 10.90
N LYS A 136 -7.83 4.15 10.62
CA LYS A 136 -6.83 3.67 11.59
C LYS A 136 -5.79 4.73 11.95
N LEU A 137 -5.37 5.56 11.00
CA LEU A 137 -4.45 6.68 11.24
C LEU A 137 -5.07 7.74 12.14
N TYR A 138 -6.35 8.06 11.95
CA TYR A 138 -7.09 9.01 12.79
C TYR A 138 -7.08 8.57 14.25
N TRP A 139 -7.40 7.30 14.53
CA TRP A 139 -7.37 6.74 15.88
C TRP A 139 -5.96 6.64 16.49
N ALA A 140 -4.93 6.62 15.66
CA ALA A 140 -3.53 6.59 16.09
C ALA A 140 -2.90 7.98 16.25
N ASP A 141 -3.66 9.06 16.04
CA ASP A 141 -3.16 10.45 15.99
C ASP A 141 -1.98 10.65 15.02
N LEU A 142 -2.02 9.95 13.88
CA LEU A 142 -1.01 10.02 12.83
C LEU A 142 -1.57 10.75 11.61
N ILE A 143 -0.83 11.76 11.14
CA ILE A 143 -1.20 12.53 9.96
C ILE A 143 -0.47 11.99 8.73
N LEU A 144 -1.24 11.56 7.73
CA LEU A 144 -0.75 11.21 6.41
C LEU A 144 -1.44 12.09 5.36
N ASN A 145 -0.66 12.62 4.42
CA ASN A 145 -1.25 13.40 3.33
C ASN A 145 -2.22 12.52 2.51
N PRO A 146 -3.46 12.99 2.22
CA PRO A 146 -4.51 12.23 1.50
C PRO A 146 -4.05 11.63 0.16
N ILE A 147 -3.08 12.29 -0.46
CA ILE A 147 -2.62 12.00 -1.81
C ILE A 147 -1.56 10.88 -1.83
N ILE A 148 -0.87 10.63 -0.71
CA ILE A 148 0.25 9.67 -0.65
C ILE A 148 -0.17 8.23 -1.00
N PRO A 149 -1.22 7.65 -0.39
CA PRO A 149 -1.65 6.30 -0.73
C PRO A 149 -2.09 6.16 -2.18
N GLU A 150 -2.72 7.19 -2.75
CA GLU A 150 -3.16 7.16 -4.15
C GLU A 150 -1.97 7.11 -5.11
N TYR A 151 -0.97 8.00 -4.96
CA TYR A 151 0.25 7.96 -5.78
C TYR A 151 1.06 6.69 -5.57
N ALA A 152 0.99 6.10 -4.38
CA ALA A 152 1.71 4.88 -4.08
C ALA A 152 1.04 3.64 -4.69
N THR A 153 -0.26 3.70 -5.05
CA THR A 153 -1.06 2.54 -5.48
C THR A 153 -1.69 2.69 -6.88
N LYS A 154 -2.61 3.65 -7.07
CA LYS A 154 -3.49 3.80 -8.25
C LYS A 154 -2.81 4.25 -9.53
N TRP A 155 -1.67 4.92 -9.43
CA TRP A 155 -0.99 5.51 -10.60
C TRP A 155 0.28 4.75 -10.98
N THR A 156 0.30 3.44 -10.69
CA THR A 156 1.44 2.61 -11.07
C THR A 156 1.49 2.46 -12.60
N HIS A 157 2.28 3.32 -13.24
CA HIS A 157 2.57 3.28 -14.67
C HIS A 157 3.54 2.13 -14.99
N PHE A 158 3.14 1.20 -15.84
CA PHE A 158 3.99 0.10 -16.28
C PHE A 158 4.03 -0.08 -17.81
N LEU A 159 5.16 -0.57 -18.29
CA LEU A 159 5.45 -0.83 -19.69
C LEU A 159 5.20 -2.31 -20.01
N TYR A 160 4.50 -2.55 -21.11
CA TYR A 160 4.38 -3.86 -21.74
C TYR A 160 4.40 -3.72 -23.26
N ASN A 161 5.30 -4.43 -23.92
CA ASN A 161 5.45 -4.43 -25.38
C ASN A 161 5.48 -3.02 -26.01
N GLY A 162 6.25 -2.11 -25.41
CA GLY A 162 6.38 -0.72 -25.88
C GLY A 162 5.23 0.22 -25.51
N ASN A 163 4.13 -0.30 -24.94
CA ASN A 163 2.97 0.49 -24.54
C ASN A 163 2.92 0.71 -23.03
N TYR A 164 2.40 1.86 -22.61
CA TYR A 164 2.21 2.23 -21.22
C TYR A 164 0.78 1.91 -20.74
N TYR A 165 0.68 1.44 -19.51
CA TYR A 165 -0.57 1.07 -18.85
C TYR A 165 -0.56 1.54 -17.41
N ASP A 166 -1.75 1.82 -16.88
CA ASP A 166 -1.95 2.17 -15.48
C ASP A 166 -2.71 1.08 -14.76
N GLN A 167 -2.30 0.80 -13.53
CA GLN A 167 -3.11 -0.03 -12.64
C GLN A 167 -4.10 0.83 -11.85
N CYS A 168 -5.33 0.91 -12.35
CA CYS A 168 -6.39 1.74 -11.73
C CYS A 168 -7.00 1.14 -10.45
N ASP A 169 -6.99 -0.19 -10.30
CA ASP A 169 -7.49 -0.89 -9.11
C ASP A 169 -6.77 -2.24 -8.90
N GLY A 170 -6.98 -2.83 -7.72
CA GLY A 170 -6.14 -3.91 -7.22
C GLY A 170 -4.73 -3.42 -6.89
N VAL A 171 -3.95 -4.25 -6.23
CA VAL A 171 -2.55 -3.95 -5.92
C VAL A 171 -1.63 -4.88 -6.70
N SER A 172 -0.69 -4.31 -7.45
CA SER A 172 0.29 -5.10 -8.20
C SER A 172 1.15 -5.93 -7.25
N ILE A 173 1.25 -7.23 -7.53
CA ILE A 173 1.96 -8.21 -6.70
C ILE A 173 3.43 -7.86 -6.48
N GLY A 174 4.09 -7.22 -7.46
CA GLY A 174 5.50 -6.82 -7.35
C GLY A 174 5.74 -5.48 -6.66
N THR A 175 4.70 -4.82 -6.15
CA THR A 175 4.85 -3.60 -5.35
C THR A 175 5.23 -3.95 -3.90
N SER A 176 5.94 -3.05 -3.23
CA SER A 176 6.22 -3.20 -1.79
C SER A 176 4.95 -3.14 -0.93
N LEU A 177 3.85 -2.61 -1.47
CA LEU A 177 2.60 -2.36 -0.77
C LEU A 177 1.61 -3.53 -0.82
N ALA A 178 1.73 -4.43 -1.79
CA ALA A 178 0.75 -5.50 -2.02
C ALA A 178 0.40 -6.28 -0.75
N ALA A 179 1.41 -6.76 -0.04
CA ALA A 179 1.22 -7.57 1.15
C ALA A 179 0.50 -6.81 2.28
N ILE A 180 0.94 -5.58 2.59
CA ILE A 180 0.38 -4.83 3.72
C ILE A 180 -1.03 -4.32 3.42
N PHE A 181 -1.33 -3.96 2.17
CA PHE A 181 -2.68 -3.60 1.74
C PHE A 181 -3.64 -4.79 1.82
N ALA A 182 -3.18 -5.97 1.39
CA ALA A 182 -3.94 -7.21 1.52
C ALA A 182 -4.24 -7.52 2.99
N GLU A 183 -3.24 -7.42 3.87
CA GLU A 183 -3.38 -7.66 5.30
C GLU A 183 -4.40 -6.70 5.95
N VAL A 184 -4.30 -5.40 5.65
CA VAL A 184 -5.25 -4.40 6.19
C VAL A 184 -6.67 -4.64 5.71
N PHE A 185 -6.85 -4.91 4.42
CA PHE A 185 -8.16 -5.18 3.85
C PHE A 185 -8.77 -6.46 4.43
N MET A 186 -8.00 -7.55 4.48
CA MET A 186 -8.48 -8.84 4.99
C MET A 186 -8.79 -8.76 6.49
N ALA A 187 -7.97 -8.09 7.29
CA ALA A 187 -8.26 -7.91 8.71
C ALA A 187 -9.58 -7.16 8.94
N ASN A 188 -9.84 -6.11 8.17
CA ASN A 188 -11.11 -5.39 8.24
C ASN A 188 -12.29 -6.23 7.73
N PHE A 189 -12.09 -7.01 6.66
CA PHE A 189 -13.10 -7.92 6.14
C PHE A 189 -13.49 -8.99 7.17
N GLU A 190 -12.50 -9.61 7.81
CA GLU A 190 -12.72 -10.60 8.87
C GLU A 190 -13.50 -10.02 10.04
N GLU A 191 -13.11 -8.83 10.51
CA GLU A 191 -13.79 -8.14 11.61
C GLU A 191 -15.25 -7.81 11.27
N GLN A 192 -15.53 -7.37 10.04
CA GLN A 192 -16.87 -6.96 9.62
C GLN A 192 -17.80 -8.13 9.32
N TYR A 193 -17.28 -9.20 8.72
CA TYR A 193 -18.13 -10.25 8.14
C TYR A 193 -17.94 -11.63 8.78
N ILE A 194 -16.76 -11.93 9.36
CA ILE A 194 -16.47 -13.25 9.93
C ILE A 194 -16.68 -13.23 11.44
N SER A 195 -16.16 -12.23 12.16
CA SER A 195 -16.30 -12.12 13.61
C SER A 195 -17.76 -12.20 14.10
N PRO A 196 -18.75 -11.54 13.46
CA PRO A 196 -20.14 -11.64 13.89
C PRO A 196 -20.73 -13.05 13.74
N LEU A 197 -20.25 -13.83 12.76
CA LEU A 197 -20.70 -15.22 12.57
C LEU A 197 -20.18 -16.12 13.69
N LEU A 198 -18.97 -15.85 14.19
CA LEU A 198 -18.36 -16.58 15.31
C LEU A 198 -19.05 -16.28 16.64
N THR A 199 -19.55 -15.06 16.85
CA THR A 199 -20.23 -14.68 18.10
C THR A 199 -21.71 -15.06 18.11
N ASN A 200 -22.37 -15.05 16.95
CA ASN A 200 -23.82 -15.31 16.85
C ASN A 200 -24.17 -16.78 16.61
N GLY A 201 -23.21 -17.63 16.20
CA GLY A 201 -23.39 -19.07 16.00
C GLY A 201 -23.41 -19.91 17.28
N SER A 202 -23.33 -19.30 18.46
CA SER A 202 -23.34 -19.95 19.78
C SER A 202 -24.75 -20.06 20.38
N LYS A 203 -25.79 -20.17 19.55
CA LYS A 203 -27.18 -20.44 19.97
C LYS A 203 -27.71 -21.70 19.32
#